data_AF-A0A5C0ZLW4-F1
#
_entry.id   AF-A0A5C0ZLW4-F1
#
_cell.length_a   1.000
_cell.length_b   1.000
_cell.length_c   1.000
_cell.angle_alpha   90.00
_cell.angle_beta   90.00
_cell.angle_gamma   90.00
#
_symmetry.space_group_name_H-M   'P 1'
#
loop_
_entity.id
_entity.type
_entity.pdbx_description
1 polymer ?
#
loop_
_entity_poly.entity_id
_entity_poly.type
_entity_poly.pdbx_seq_one_letter_code
_entity_poly.pdbx_strand_id
1 'polypeptide(L)' 'MEKLVNELIQKVGLSPELAQKATSVVLDYVNNNLPDALKGKAEGLLNGNFDMQSLLGNSEGGGDSIIDKVKGMFN' A
#
# COMPACT_ATOMS: atom_id res chain seq x y z
N MET A 1 -6.87 5.85 -5.11
CA MET A 1 -6.88 5.41 -6.52
C MET A 1 -6.77 6.56 -7.52
N GLU A 2 -7.75 7.47 -7.61
CA GLU A 2 -7.73 8.57 -8.60
C GLU A 2 -6.48 9.46 -8.51
N LYS A 3 -5.98 9.71 -7.30
CA LYS A 3 -4.76 10.49 -7.09
C LYS A 3 -3.53 9.86 -7.77
N LEU A 4 -3.35 8.54 -7.64
CA LEU A 4 -2.22 7.82 -8.25
C LEU A 4 -2.33 7.79 -9.78
N VAL A 5 -3.54 7.54 -10.31
CA VAL A 5 -3.83 7.62 -11.74
C VAL A 5 -3.51 9.01 -12.27
N ASN A 6 -3.96 10.07 -11.60
CA ASN A 6 -3.69 11.45 -11.99
C ASN A 6 -2.18 11.77 -11.93
N GLU A 7 -1.46 11.29 -10.94
CA GLU A 7 0.00 11.47 -10.89
C GLU A 7 0.71 10.76 -12.04
N LEU A 8 0.28 9.56 -12.42
CA LEU A 8 0.83 8.84 -13.57
C LEU A 8 0.54 9.55 -14.90
N ILE A 9 -0.65 10.13 -15.06
CA ILE A 9 -0.98 10.95 -16.22
C ILE A 9 -0.11 12.21 -16.27
N GLN A 10 -0.05 12.95 -15.16
CA GLN A 10 0.58 14.28 -15.13
C GLN A 10 2.11 14.22 -15.11
N LYS A 11 2.70 13.25 -14.40
CA LYS A 11 4.15 13.17 -14.21
C LYS A 11 4.84 12.24 -15.21
N VAL A 12 4.15 11.18 -15.65
CA VAL A 12 4.71 10.17 -16.57
C VAL A 12 4.15 10.35 -17.99
N GLY A 13 3.06 11.10 -18.15
CA GLY A 13 2.45 11.33 -19.46
C GLY A 13 1.65 10.12 -19.96
N LEU A 14 1.23 9.21 -19.08
CA LEU A 14 0.43 8.06 -19.48
C LEU A 14 -0.96 8.51 -19.93
N SER A 15 -1.52 7.80 -20.92
CA SER A 15 -2.94 7.96 -21.25
C SER A 15 -3.80 7.49 -20.06
N PRO A 16 -5.04 7.99 -19.90
CA PRO A 16 -5.90 7.61 -18.79
C PRO A 16 -6.09 6.09 -18.65
N GLU A 17 -6.27 5.39 -19.77
CA GLU A 17 -6.37 3.93 -19.81
C GLU A 17 -5.10 3.22 -19.35
N LEU A 18 -3.92 3.70 -19.79
CA LEU A 18 -2.64 3.11 -19.39
C LEU A 18 -2.33 3.41 -17.93
N ALA A 19 -2.67 4.59 -17.43
CA ALA A 19 -2.50 4.95 -16.04
C ALA A 19 -3.36 4.09 -15.11
N GLN A 20 -4.60 3.78 -15.50
CA GLN A 20 -5.46 2.83 -14.78
C GLN A 20 -4.85 1.42 -14.75
N LYS A 21 -4.43 0.90 -15.91
CA LYS A 21 -3.79 -0.42 -15.99
C LYS A 21 -2.50 -0.51 -15.17
N ALA A 22 -1.65 0.51 -15.25
CA ALA A 22 -0.41 0.58 -14.48
C ALA A 22 -0.70 0.59 -12.97
N THR A 23 -1.73 1.34 -12.56
CA THR A 23 -2.16 1.38 -11.16
C THR A 23 -2.62 0.00 -10.67
N SER A 24 -3.40 -0.73 -11.48
CA SER A 24 -3.82 -2.10 -11.16
C SER A 24 -2.62 -3.06 -11.01
N VAL A 25 -1.65 -3.00 -11.92
CA VAL A 25 -0.45 -3.85 -11.84
C VAL A 25 0.35 -3.58 -10.56
N VAL A 26 0.51 -2.31 -10.18
CA VAL A 26 1.21 -1.95 -8.93
C VAL A 26 0.43 -2.44 -7.71
N LEU A 27 -0.89 -2.30 -7.71
CA LEU A 27 -1.76 -2.81 -6.64
C LEU A 27 -1.63 -4.31 -6.45
N ASP A 28 -1.71 -5.07 -7.55
CA ASP A 28 -1.59 -6.52 -7.53
C ASP A 28 -0.21 -6.94 -7.01
N TYR A 29 0.85 -6.26 -7.48
CA TYR A 29 2.21 -6.51 -6.99
C TYR A 29 2.31 -6.26 -5.48
N VAL A 30 1.81 -5.13 -4.98
CA VAL A 30 1.86 -4.80 -3.55
C VAL A 30 1.02 -5.80 -2.74
N ASN A 31 -0.20 -6.11 -3.15
CA ASN A 31 -1.07 -7.08 -2.47
C ASN A 31 -0.44 -8.48 -2.40
N ASN A 32 0.24 -8.92 -3.45
CA ASN A 32 0.87 -10.24 -3.49
C ASN A 32 2.14 -10.34 -2.62
N ASN A 33 2.82 -9.21 -2.40
CA ASN A 33 4.05 -9.16 -1.61
C ASN A 33 3.84 -8.70 -0.16
N LEU A 34 2.63 -8.28 0.19
CA LEU A 34 2.29 -7.95 1.58
C LEU A 34 2.03 -9.22 2.41
N PRO A 35 2.46 -9.22 3.69
CA PRO A 35 2.07 -10.24 4.66
C PRO A 35 0.54 -10.40 4.73
N ASP A 36 0.05 -11.61 5.03
CA ASP A 36 -1.40 -11.89 5.07
C ASP A 36 -2.18 -10.97 6.01
N ALA A 37 -1.56 -10.52 7.11
CA ALA A 37 -2.15 -9.56 8.04
C ALA A 37 -2.39 -8.16 7.43
N LEU A 38 -1.74 -7.85 6.31
CA LEU A 38 -1.80 -6.58 5.59
C LEU A 38 -2.48 -6.72 4.22
N LYS A 39 -2.76 -7.93 3.75
CA LYS A 39 -3.56 -8.17 2.54
C LYS A 39 -4.95 -7.58 2.75
N GLY A 40 -5.40 -6.75 1.81
CA GLY A 40 -6.63 -5.96 1.92
C GLY A 40 -6.50 -4.62 2.65
N LYS A 41 -5.38 -4.34 3.35
CA LYS A 41 -5.07 -2.99 3.88
C LYS A 41 -4.30 -2.12 2.89
N ALA A 42 -3.72 -2.72 1.84
CA ALA A 42 -3.01 -2.00 0.78
C ALA A 42 -3.92 -1.04 0.02
N GLU A 43 -5.18 -1.42 -0.20
CA GLU A 43 -6.16 -0.54 -0.83
C GLU A 43 -6.47 0.67 0.07
N GLY A 44 -6.56 0.45 1.39
CA GLY A 44 -6.64 1.53 2.38
C GLY A 44 -5.42 2.46 2.36
N LEU A 45 -4.20 1.90 2.24
CA LEU A 45 -2.95 2.64 2.06
C LEU A 45 -3.01 3.58 0.86
N LEU A 46 -3.35 3.02 -0.30
CA LEU A 46 -3.29 3.73 -1.59
C LEU A 46 -4.48 4.66 -1.80
N ASN A 47 -5.57 4.49 -1.04
CA ASN A 47 -6.67 5.43 -0.97
C ASN A 47 -6.44 6.56 0.04
N GLY A 48 -5.32 6.56 0.76
CA GLY A 48 -5.01 7.58 1.77
C GLY A 48 -5.81 7.42 3.07
N ASN A 49 -6.58 6.34 3.18
CA ASN A 49 -7.34 5.94 4.38
C ASN A 49 -6.50 4.99 5.25
N PHE A 50 -5.18 5.19 5.27
CA PHE A 50 -4.33 4.36 6.10
C PHE A 50 -4.40 4.80 7.55
N ASP A 51 -5.24 4.13 8.31
CA ASP A 51 -5.20 4.23 9.76
C ASP A 51 -3.98 3.47 10.27
N MET A 52 -2.83 4.14 10.27
CA MET A 52 -1.61 3.64 10.91
C MET A 52 -1.85 3.38 12.40
N GLN A 53 -2.78 4.11 13.02
CA GLN A 53 -3.24 3.85 14.39
C GLN A 53 -4.00 2.52 14.53
N SER A 54 -4.66 2.00 13.50
CA SER A 54 -5.22 0.64 13.51
C SER A 54 -4.16 -0.46 13.38
N LEU A 55 -3.01 -0.11 12.79
CA LEU A 55 -1.86 -1.00 12.66
C LEU A 55 -1.02 -1.04 13.95
N LEU A 56 -0.91 0.12 14.61
CA LEU A 56 -0.16 0.31 15.85
C LEU A 56 -1.02 0.04 17.10
N GLY A 57 -2.34 0.16 17.00
CA GLY A 57 -3.30 0.01 18.09
C GLY A 57 -3.63 -1.42 18.50
N ASN A 58 -3.14 -2.42 17.76
CA ASN A 58 -3.11 -3.82 18.21
C ASN A 58 -1.77 -4.20 18.88
N SER A 59 -0.88 -3.24 19.15
CA SER A 59 0.36 -3.41 19.92
C SER A 59 0.26 -2.94 21.37
N GLU A 60 -0.94 -2.85 21.95
CA GLU A 60 -1.12 -2.83 23.41
C GLU A 60 -1.03 -4.25 23.98
N GLY A 61 0.17 -4.83 23.91
CA GLY A 61 0.46 -6.16 24.43
C GLY A 61 1.77 -6.67 23.86
N GLY A 62 2.85 -6.50 24.63
CA GLY A 62 4.22 -6.56 24.13
C GLY A 62 4.64 -7.87 23.45
N GLY A 63 5.58 -7.73 22.52
CA GLY A 63 6.32 -8.82 21.90
C GLY A 63 6.45 -8.66 20.38
N ASP A 64 7.63 -8.25 19.92
CA ASP A 64 8.06 -8.14 18.51
C ASP A 64 7.14 -7.32 17.61
N SER A 65 7.37 -6.00 17.62
CA SER A 65 6.64 -5.05 16.82
C SER A 65 6.69 -5.41 15.33
N ILE A 66 5.51 -5.43 14.70
CA ILE A 66 5.31 -5.55 13.25
C ILE A 66 6.22 -4.59 12.47
N ILE A 67 6.59 -3.45 13.08
CA ILE A 67 7.58 -2.50 12.57
C ILE A 67 8.94 -3.14 12.29
N ASP A 68 9.44 -4.02 13.16
CA ASP A 68 10.73 -4.69 13.00
C ASP A 68 10.68 -5.74 11.89
N LYS A 69 9.54 -6.44 11.75
CA LYS A 69 9.31 -7.36 10.62
C LYS A 69 9.21 -6.63 9.28
N VAL A 70 8.57 -5.46 9.24
CA VAL A 70 8.49 -4.63 8.03
C VAL A 70 9.87 -4.06 7.69
N LYS A 71 10.61 -3.51 8.66
CA LYS A 71 11.98 -3.02 8.44
C LYS A 71 12.92 -4.11 7.95
N GLY A 72 12.81 -5.34 8.48
CA GLY A 72 13.60 -6.48 8.01
C GLY A 72 13.27 -6.96 6.59
N MET A 73 12.13 -6.53 6.03
CA MET A 73 11.68 -6.92 4.69
C MET A 73 12.06 -5.89 3.61
N PHE A 74 12.37 -4.65 4.02
CA PHE A 74 12.79 -3.54 3.14
C PHE A 74 14.31 -3.27 3.18
N ASN A 75 15.06 -4.07 3.93
CA ASN A 75 16.52 -4.04 4.01
C ASN A 75 17.15 -5.13 3.13
#